data_AF-A0A9P9RIG4-F1
#
_entry.id   AF-A0A9P9RIG4-F1
#
_cell.length_a   1.000
_cell.length_b   1.000
_cell.length_c   1.000
_cell.angle_alpha   90.00
_cell.angle_beta   90.00
_cell.angle_gamma   90.00
#
_symmetry.space_group_name_H-M   'P 1'
#
loop_
_entity.id
_entity.type
_entity.pdbx_description
1 polymer ?
#
loop_
_entity_poly.entity_id
_entity_poly.type
_entity_poly.pdbx_seq_one_letter_code
_entity_poly.pdbx_strand_id
1 'polypeptide(L)' 'AKAIYDYLASSDDANEVSFDKNDILEVSNMTGNWWMVKTSNGETGIAPKNFLVALNEQQVA' A
#
# COMPACT_ATOMS: atom_id res chain seq x y z
N ALA A 1 -1.34 4.97 4.14
CA ALA A 1 -0.96 5.52 2.82
C ALA A 1 -2.17 5.48 1.89
N LYS A 2 -2.21 6.33 0.87
CA LYS A 2 -3.24 6.34 -0.17
C LYS A 2 -2.66 5.82 -1.48
N ALA A 3 -3.34 4.88 -2.13
CA ALA A 3 -3.01 4.43 -3.48
C ALA A 3 -3.32 5.52 -4.51
N ILE A 4 -2.36 5.82 -5.39
CA ILE A 4 -2.52 6.81 -6.48
C ILE A 4 -2.75 6.18 -7.85
N TYR A 5 -2.57 4.86 -7.96
CA TYR A 5 -2.87 4.02 -9.12
C TYR A 5 -3.43 2.67 -8.66
N ASP A 6 -4.08 1.95 -9.57
CA ASP A 6 -4.47 0.56 -9.35
C ASP A 6 -3.23 -0.33 -9.40
N TYR A 7 -3.19 -1.39 -8.59
CA TYR A 7 -2.14 -2.39 -8.60
C TYR A 7 -2.73 -3.79 -8.53
N LEU A 8 -2.32 -4.65 -9.46
CA LEU A 8 -2.65 -6.06 -9.45
C LEU A 8 -1.43 -6.84 -8.99
N ALA A 9 -1.57 -7.57 -7.89
CA ALA A 9 -0.53 -8.45 -7.38
C ALA A 9 -0.10 -9.48 -8.43
N SER A 10 1.20 -9.73 -8.51
CA SER A 10 1.73 -10.78 -9.37
C SER A 10 1.22 -12.16 -8.94
N SER A 11 0.74 -12.97 -9.89
CA SER A 11 0.39 -14.38 -9.60
C SER A 11 1.60 -15.23 -9.23
N ASP A 12 2.81 -14.77 -9.54
CA ASP A 12 4.07 -15.45 -9.21
C ASP A 12 4.62 -15.07 -7.82
N ASP A 13 4.08 -14.03 -7.16
CA ASP A 13 4.46 -13.62 -5.80
C ASP A 13 3.25 -13.42 -4.90
N ALA A 14 2.93 -14.47 -4.13
CA ALA A 14 1.79 -14.49 -3.20
C ALA A 14 1.95 -13.54 -1.99
N ASN A 15 3.09 -12.86 -1.83
CA ASN A 15 3.28 -11.87 -0.77
C ASN A 15 2.76 -10.49 -1.18
N GLU A 16 2.52 -10.24 -2.46
CA GLU A 16 1.97 -8.97 -2.95
C GLU A 16 0.46 -8.88 -2.70
N VAL A 17 -0.04 -7.67 -2.49
CA VAL A 17 -1.50 -7.41 -2.38
C VAL A 17 -1.99 -6.51 -3.51
N SER A 18 -3.19 -6.80 -3.99
CA SER A 18 -3.87 -5.94 -4.97
C SER A 18 -4.62 -4.82 -4.26
N PHE A 19 -4.76 -3.67 -4.91
CA PHE A 19 -5.52 -2.53 -4.40
C PHE A 19 -5.92 -1.60 -5.55
N ASP A 20 -6.99 -0.86 -5.33
CA ASP A 20 -7.51 0.11 -6.31
C ASP A 20 -7.00 1.52 -6.00
N LYS A 21 -6.97 2.37 -7.02
CA LYS A 21 -6.68 3.79 -6.87
C LYS A 21 -7.65 4.41 -5.87
N ASN A 22 -7.08 5.20 -4.96
CA ASN A 22 -7.70 5.83 -3.81
C ASN A 22 -7.91 4.94 -2.58
N ASP A 23 -7.54 3.66 -2.62
CA ASP A 23 -7.55 2.82 -1.42
C ASP A 23 -6.65 3.39 -0.32
N ILE A 24 -7.11 3.20 0.92
CA ILE A 24 -6.34 3.52 2.12
C ILE A 24 -5.74 2.22 2.64
N LEU A 25 -4.42 2.19 2.66
CA LEU A 25 -3.62 1.06 3.14
C LEU A 25 -2.97 1.44 4.46
N GLU A 26 -3.09 0.58 5.47
CA GLU A 26 -2.34 0.71 6.71
C GLU A 26 -0.90 0.27 6.43
N VAL A 27 0.09 1.12 6.71
CA VAL A 27 1.50 0.82 6.41
C VAL A 27 2.24 0.53 7.71
N SER A 28 2.85 -0.65 7.82
CA SER A 28 3.60 -1.06 9.00
C SER A 28 5.13 -1.02 8.81
N ASN A 29 5.62 -0.99 7.57
CA ASN A 29 7.03 -0.84 7.26
C ASN A 29 7.25 -0.08 5.93
N MET A 30 8.01 1.01 5.98
CA MET A 30 8.30 1.89 4.83
C MET A 30 9.74 1.79 4.30
N THR A 31 10.46 0.73 4.65
CA THR A 31 11.85 0.53 4.21
C THR A 31 11.93 -0.08 2.80
N GLY A 32 12.91 0.35 1.99
CA GLY A 32 13.13 -0.22 0.66
C GLY A 32 12.18 0.27 -0.45
N ASN A 33 11.92 -0.60 -1.43
CA ASN A 33 11.03 -0.31 -2.57
C ASN A 33 9.62 -0.88 -2.40
N TRP A 34 9.46 -1.80 -1.46
CA TRP A 34 8.23 -2.52 -1.17
C TRP A 34 7.87 -2.28 0.29
N TRP A 35 6.68 -1.75 0.53
CA TRP A 35 6.19 -1.45 1.86
C TRP A 35 5.28 -2.55 2.34
N MET A 36 5.39 -2.92 3.62
CA MET A 36 4.45 -3.82 4.24
C MET A 36 3.16 -3.05 4.53
N VAL A 37 2.05 -3.56 4.01
CA VAL A 37 0.74 -2.92 4.08
C VAL A 37 -0.35 -3.90 4.48
N LYS A 38 -1.45 -3.36 5.00
CA LYS A 38 -2.71 -4.06 5.19
C LYS A 38 -3.83 -3.30 4.47
N THR A 39 -4.60 -4.01 3.65
CA THR A 39 -5.74 -3.47 2.90
C THR A 39 -6.99 -3.36 3.79
N SER A 40 -8.03 -2.67 3.31
CA SER A 40 -9.30 -2.53 4.03
C SER A 40 -10.06 -3.85 4.21
N ASN A 41 -9.83 -4.84 3.34
CA ASN A 41 -10.42 -6.19 3.44
C ASN A 41 -9.67 -7.10 4.45
N GLY A 42 -8.54 -6.64 5.00
CA GLY A 42 -7.74 -7.35 5.99
C GLY A 42 -6.55 -8.14 5.42
N GLU A 43 -6.37 -8.19 4.10
CA GLU A 43 -5.19 -8.79 3.47
C GLU A 43 -3.93 -8.02 3.85
N THR A 44 -2.83 -8.75 4.09
CA THR A 44 -1.54 -8.18 4.48
C THR A 44 -0.47 -8.70 3.55
N GLY A 45 0.39 -7.80 3.07
CA GLY A 45 1.47 -8.15 2.17
C GLY A 45 2.29 -6.93 1.77
N ILE A 46 3.04 -7.05 0.69
CA ILE A 46 3.90 -5.98 0.18
C ILE A 46 3.23 -5.23 -0.97
N ALA A 47 3.47 -3.91 -1.00
CA ALA A 47 3.02 -3.03 -2.07
C ALA A 47 4.18 -2.14 -2.57
N PRO A 48 4.25 -1.84 -3.88
CA PRO A 48 5.31 -1.03 -4.43
C PRO A 48 5.15 0.44 -4.02
N LYS A 49 6.17 1.04 -3.39
CA LYS A 49 6.06 2.38 -2.79
C LYS A 49 5.67 3.49 -3.78
N ASN A 50 6.03 3.34 -5.05
CA ASN A 50 5.74 4.34 -6.10
C ASN A 50 4.26 4.38 -6.51
N PHE A 51 3.44 3.46 -6.00
CA PHE A 51 1.98 3.47 -6.14
C PHE A 51 1.29 4.15 -4.96
N LEU A 52 2.05 4.53 -3.92
CA LEU A 52 1.52 4.98 -2.65
C LEU A 52 2.01 6.39 -2.29
N VAL A 53 1.11 7.18 -1.71
CA VAL A 53 1.45 8.42 -1.02
C VAL A 53 1.27 8.20 0.48
N ALA A 54 2.34 8.39 1.25
CA ALA A 54 2.26 8.35 2.70
C ALA A 54 1.27 9.42 3.18
N LEU A 55 0.31 9.02 4.01
CA LEU A 55 -0.60 9.96 4.65
C LEU A 55 0.08 10.35 5.96
N ASN A 56 0.68 11.53 6.00
CA ASN A 56 1.17 12.08 7.26
C ASN A 56 -0.05 12.62 8.02
N GLU A 57 -0.30 12.15 9.24
CA GLU A 57 -1.37 12.65 10.12
C GLU A 57 -1.13 14.09 10.63
N GLN A 58 -0.15 14.81 10.07
CA GLN A 58 0.28 16.15 10.49
C GLN A 58 0.15 17.13 9.32
N GLN A 59 -1.09 17.44 8.95
CA GLN A 59 -1.40 18.73 8.32
C GLN A 59 -2.78 19.19 8.81
N VAL A 60 -2.91 19.28 10.14
CA VAL A 60 -3.90 20.16 10.75
C VAL A 60 -3.14 21.45 11.06
N ALA A 61 -3.43 22.49 10.29
CA ALA A 61 -2.96 23.85 10.54
C ALA A 61 -3.59 24.43 11.81
#